data_AF-A0A537NBJ8-F1
#
_entry.id   AF-A0A537NBJ8-F1
#
_cell.length_a   1.000
_cell.length_b   1.000
_cell.length_c   1.000
_cell.angle_alpha   90.00
_cell.angle_beta   90.00
_cell.angle_gamma   90.00
#
_symmetry.space_group_name_H-M   'P 1'
#
loop_
_entity.id
_entity.type
_entity.pdbx_description
1 polymer ?
#
loop_
_entity_poly.entity_id
_entity_poly.type
_entity_poly.pdbx_seq_one_letter_code
_entity_poly.pdbx_strand_id
1 'polypeptide(L)' 'TVWREAKEQKKAPADHVAHLVVHGTLHLLGYDHETGEGDAERMEARERRTLKTLGIADPYAAK' A
#
# COMPACT_ATOMS: atom_id res chain seq x y z
N THR A 1 2.76 -12.50 -8.18
CA THR A 1 1.90 -11.79 -9.14
C THR A 1 0.73 -11.23 -8.36
N VAL A 2 0.21 -10.08 -8.77
CA VAL A 2 -0.88 -9.37 -8.09
C VAL A 2 -2.03 -10.29 -7.67
N TRP A 3 -2.52 -11.16 -8.56
CA TRP A 3 -3.64 -12.07 -8.26
C TRP A 3 -3.31 -13.09 -7.17
N ARG A 4 -2.09 -13.65 -7.20
CA ARG A 4 -1.65 -14.63 -6.20
C ARG A 4 -1.54 -13.96 -4.84
N GLU A 5 -0.87 -12.81 -4.78
CA GLU A 5 -0.66 -12.06 -3.54
C GLU A 5 -1.98 -11.55 -2.95
N ALA A 6 -2.88 -11.01 -3.78
CA ALA A 6 -4.20 -10.58 -3.34
C ALA A 6 -4.98 -11.74 -2.72
N LYS A 7 -4.93 -12.93 -3.33
CA LYS A 7 -5.56 -14.13 -2.77
C LYS A 7 -4.94 -14.55 -1.44
N GLU A 8 -3.61 -14.59 -1.35
CA GLU A 8 -2.88 -14.96 -0.12
C GLU A 8 -3.17 -13.98 1.03
N GLN A 9 -3.28 -12.68 0.72
CA GLN A 9 -3.54 -11.61 1.68
C GLN A 9 -5.04 -11.33 1.89
N LYS A 10 -5.93 -12.12 1.27
CA LYS A 10 -7.40 -11.93 1.32
C LYS A 10 -7.86 -10.52 0.91
N LYS A 11 -7.17 -9.92 -0.06
CA LYS A 11 -7.50 -8.63 -0.67
C LYS A 11 -8.25 -8.83 -1.99
N ALA A 12 -9.12 -7.90 -2.36
CA ALA A 12 -9.62 -7.86 -3.73
C ALA A 12 -8.44 -7.58 -4.69
N PRO A 13 -8.33 -8.27 -5.84
CA PRO A 13 -7.25 -8.02 -6.78
C PRO A 13 -7.16 -6.55 -7.24
N ALA A 14 -8.31 -5.89 -7.42
CA ALA A 14 -8.36 -4.47 -7.76
C ALA A 14 -7.74 -3.59 -6.67
N ASP A 15 -8.07 -3.85 -5.40
CA ASP A 15 -7.52 -3.13 -4.26
C ASP A 15 -6.01 -3.34 -4.13
N HIS A 16 -5.52 -4.56 -4.39
CA HIS A 16 -4.10 -4.87 -4.36
C HIS A 16 -3.34 -4.18 -5.51
N VAL A 17 -3.91 -4.10 -6.72
CA VAL A 17 -3.31 -3.30 -7.81
C VAL A 17 -3.26 -1.83 -7.40
N ALA A 18 -4.36 -1.27 -6.88
CA ALA A 18 -4.41 0.12 -6.49
C ALA A 18 -3.39 0.44 -5.39
N HIS A 19 -3.23 -0.46 -4.40
CA HIS A 19 -2.17 -0.36 -3.39
C HIS A 19 -0.80 -0.31 -4.05
N LEU A 20 -0.48 -1.23 -4.96
CA LEU A 20 0.83 -1.26 -5.64
C LEU A 20 1.09 -0.02 -6.51
N VAL A 21 0.06 0.53 -7.16
CA VAL A 21 0.17 1.78 -7.93
C VAL A 21 0.45 2.97 -7.02
N VAL A 22 -0.28 3.10 -5.91
CA VAL A 22 -0.03 4.14 -4.89
C VAL A 22 1.37 3.98 -4.30
N HIS A 23 1.75 2.76 -3.92
CA HIS A 23 3.05 2.40 -3.38
C HIS A 23 4.20 2.79 -4.31
N GLY A 24 4.15 2.35 -5.57
CA GLY A 24 5.14 2.71 -6.58
C GLY A 24 5.19 4.22 -6.83
N THR A 25 4.05 4.90 -6.83
CA THR A 25 4.01 6.36 -6.97
C THR A 25 4.69 7.07 -5.80
N LEU A 26 4.50 6.60 -4.57
CA LEU A 26 5.16 7.17 -3.39
C LEU A 26 6.68 6.97 -3.46
N HIS A 27 7.14 5.81 -3.93
CA HIS A 27 8.57 5.61 -4.21
C HIS A 27 9.11 6.62 -5.24
N LEU A 28 8.39 6.86 -6.33
CA LEU A 28 8.78 7.88 -7.31
C LEU A 28 8.79 9.31 -6.74
N LEU A 29 8.03 9.57 -5.69
CA LEU A 29 8.02 10.85 -4.97
C LEU A 29 9.08 10.93 -3.86
N GLY A 30 9.93 9.92 -3.71
CA GLY A 30 11.04 9.89 -2.76
C GLY A 30 10.66 9.40 -1.35
N TYR A 31 9.51 8.76 -1.19
CA TYR A 31 9.24 7.97 0.01
C TYR A 31 9.96 6.63 -0.10
N ASP A 32 10.56 6.17 0.98
CA ASP A 32 11.23 4.88 1.05
C ASP A 32 10.89 4.25 2.39
N HIS A 33 10.51 2.97 2.39
CA HIS A 33 10.19 2.24 3.62
C HIS A 33 11.32 1.29 4.04
N GLU A 34 12.37 1.14 3.22
CA GLU A 34 13.51 0.26 3.50
C GLU A 34 14.60 0.94 4.35
N THR A 35 14.52 2.26 4.53
CA THR A 35 15.51 3.06 5.27
C THR A 35 15.37 3.00 6.79
N GLY A 36 14.24 2.49 7.31
CA GLY A 36 14.00 2.27 8.73
C GLY A 36 12.52 2.35 9.12
N GLU A 37 12.20 1.97 10.36
CA GLU A 37 10.81 1.90 10.85
C GLU A 37 10.07 3.24 10.74
N GLY A 38 10.73 4.36 11.08
CA GLY A 38 10.10 5.68 11.00
C GLY A 38 9.74 6.10 9.56
N ASP A 39 10.54 5.71 8.58
CA ASP A 39 10.24 6.01 7.18
C ASP A 39 9.17 5.06 6.62
N ALA A 40 9.19 3.79 7.03
CA ALA A 40 8.11 2.86 6.76
C ALA A 40 6.77 3.38 7.30
N GLU A 41 6.70 3.78 8.57
CA GLU A 41 5.47 4.34 9.15
C GLU A 41 4.97 5.58 8.41
N ARG A 42 5.89 6.46 7.99
CA ARG A 42 5.55 7.66 7.21
C ARG A 42 4.95 7.30 5.86
N MET A 43 5.55 6.35 5.15
CA MET A 43 5.06 5.87 3.85
C MET A 43 3.72 5.13 4.00
N GLU A 44 3.61 4.19 4.93
CA GLU A 44 2.38 3.43 5.22
C GLU A 44 1.23 4.36 5.61
N ALA A 45 1.48 5.40 6.42
CA ALA A 45 0.47 6.39 6.75
C ALA A 45 0.01 7.19 5.53
N ARG A 46 0.89 7.44 4.55
CA ARG A 46 0.54 8.12 3.31
C ARG A 46 -0.29 7.22 2.40
N GLU A 47 0.07 5.95 2.27
CA GLU A 47 -0.71 4.95 1.52
C GLU A 47 -2.13 4.81 2.06
N ARG A 48 -2.28 4.66 3.38
CA ARG A 48 -3.60 4.58 4.04
C ARG A 48 -4.48 5.78 3.74
N ARG A 49 -3.91 6.99 3.82
CA ARG A 49 -4.65 8.23 3.49
C ARG A 49 -5.08 8.26 2.02
N THR A 50 -4.17 7.93 1.10
CA THR A 50 -4.47 7.95 -0.34
C THR A 50 -5.54 6.92 -0.70
N LEU A 51 -5.38 5.67 -0.25
CA LEU A 51 -6.34 4.59 -0.53
C LEU A 51 -7.72 4.89 0.05
N LYS A 52 -7.77 5.48 1.26
CA LYS A 52 -9.04 5.94 1.85
C LYS A 52 -9.75 6.98 0.97
N THR A 53 -9.02 7.90 0.32
CA THR A 53 -9.63 8.87 -0.61
C THR A 53 -10.17 8.23 -1.89
N LEU A 54 -9.66 7.05 -2.24
CA LEU A 54 -10.13 6.23 -3.36
C LEU A 54 -11.25 5.25 -2.97
N GLY A 55 -11.69 5.25 -1.70
CA GLY A 55 -12.68 4.31 -1.18
C GLY A 55 -12.17 2.89 -0.97
N ILE A 56 -10.85 2.71 -0.92
CA ILE A 56 -10.18 1.41 -0.80
C ILE A 56 -9.82 1.15 0.67
N ALA A 57 -9.99 -0.09 1.11
CA ALA A 57 -9.69 -0.51 2.48
C ALA A 57 -8.19 -0.36 2.82
N ASP A 58 -7.91 -0.24 4.11
CA ASP A 58 -6.54 -0.16 4.62
C ASP A 58 -5.77 -1.46 4.31
N PRO A 59 -4.69 -1.42 3.51
CA PRO A 59 -3.94 -2.61 3.12
C PRO A 59 -3.12 -3.22 4.26
N TYR A 60 -3.02 -2.52 5.41
CA TYR A 60 -2.30 -2.93 6.61
C TYR A 60 -3.23 -3.36 7.75
N ALA A 61 -4.55 -3.42 7.55
CA ALA A 61 -5.50 -3.78 8.60
C ALA A 61 -5.32 -5.21 9.15
N ALA A 62 -4.61 -6.08 8.43
CA ALA A 62 -4.28 -7.44 8.84
C ALA A 62 -2.82 -7.60 9.33
N LYS A 63 -2.08 -6.49 9.44
CA LYS A 63 -0.70 -6.46 9.93
C LYS A 63 -0.68 -6.59 11.46
#